data_AF-A0A5D6XIQ8-F1
#
_entry.id   AF-A0A5D6XIQ8-F1
#
_cell.length_a   1.000
_cell.length_b   1.000
_cell.length_c   1.000
_cell.angle_alpha   90.00
_cell.angle_beta   90.00
_cell.angle_gamma   90.00
#
_symmetry.space_group_name_H-M   'P 1'
#
loop_
_entity.id
_entity.type
_entity.pdbx_description
1 polymer ?
#
loop_
_entity_poly.entity_id
_entity_poly.type
_entity_poly.pdbx_seq_one_letter_code
_entity_poly.pdbx_strand_id
1 'polypeptide(L)'
;MDPATSIEVVVCSGSGKPIFHYAHRPRAITANADVDGTNAGARDADTGPNSAAHASSAASSLQGLLAFVACTQHEQLRELQAPGLRAFFRTSGPLSVAVVLRAASPAAVTPRCDNTDGSSWDPNPTLAQAMPPPDVAPECLQRLTELLHAQILFVLTERGLDVLRRQPGYDLRELLRGTERVMAALCARWAAEPALRFPGLGVPFVRLAAAQRLAASRALESEPPPPLPPSSGSHASMICGVLLVRRQVVAVAQPNRKHFGILVDDLLLLINFVYSTPSLATSETWTPICLPNFNA
;
A
#
# COMPACT_ATOMS: atom_id res chain seq x y z
N MET A 1 -9.65 10.70 -4.08
CA MET A 1 -10.02 9.77 -5.17
C MET A 1 -11.54 9.75 -5.19
N ASP A 2 -12.13 9.83 -6.37
CA ASP A 2 -13.59 9.74 -6.52
C ASP A 2 -14.06 8.38 -5.95
N PRO A 3 -15.11 8.35 -5.10
CA PRO A 3 -15.67 7.10 -4.57
C PRO A 3 -16.10 6.10 -5.64
N ALA A 4 -16.22 6.49 -6.92
CA ALA A 4 -16.54 5.60 -8.04
C ALA A 4 -15.31 4.95 -8.71
N THR A 5 -14.09 5.18 -8.20
CA THR A 5 -12.86 4.71 -8.84
C THR A 5 -12.51 3.27 -8.44
N SER A 6 -12.33 2.38 -9.43
CA SER A 6 -11.76 1.04 -9.20
C SER A 6 -10.24 1.08 -9.39
N ILE A 7 -9.50 0.62 -8.37
CA ILE A 7 -8.04 0.44 -8.43
C ILE A 7 -7.69 -1.03 -8.17
N GLU A 8 -6.85 -1.58 -9.03
CA GLU A 8 -6.32 -2.93 -8.93
C GLU A 8 -4.78 -2.83 -8.90
N VAL A 9 -4.15 -3.58 -8.01
CA VAL A 9 -2.70 -3.63 -7.85
C VAL A 9 -2.27 -5.08 -7.92
N VAL A 10 -1.31 -5.37 -8.79
CA VAL A 10 -0.70 -6.68 -8.95
C VAL A 10 0.79 -6.53 -8.71
N VAL A 11 1.35 -7.36 -7.82
CA VAL A 11 2.79 -7.50 -7.61
C VAL A 11 3.17 -8.92 -7.98
N CYS A 12 4.17 -9.05 -8.84
CA CYS A 12 4.74 -10.33 -9.23
C CYS A 12 6.28 -10.28 -9.18
N SER A 13 6.89 -11.46 -9.16
CA SER A 13 8.34 -11.60 -9.35
C SER A 13 8.72 -11.42 -10.81
N GLY A 14 10.00 -11.23 -11.09
CA GLY A 14 10.54 -11.18 -12.46
C GLY A 14 10.37 -12.47 -13.28
N SER A 15 9.91 -13.57 -12.67
CA SER A 15 9.50 -14.79 -13.40
C SER A 15 8.00 -14.84 -13.70
N GLY A 16 7.23 -13.84 -13.25
CA GLY A 16 5.77 -13.77 -13.41
C GLY A 16 4.98 -14.49 -12.32
N LYS A 17 5.63 -14.97 -11.25
CA LYS A 17 4.89 -15.54 -10.10
C LYS A 17 4.17 -14.45 -9.30
N PRO A 18 2.87 -14.60 -9.00
CA PRO A 18 2.12 -13.62 -8.21
C PRO A 18 2.63 -13.59 -6.77
N ILE A 19 2.77 -12.38 -6.22
CA ILE A 19 3.23 -12.12 -4.84
C ILE A 19 2.10 -11.48 -4.03
N PHE A 20 1.44 -10.48 -4.60
CA PHE A 20 0.35 -9.76 -3.95
C PHE A 20 -0.66 -9.27 -4.98
N HIS A 21 -1.94 -9.34 -4.64
CA HIS A 21 -3.03 -8.80 -5.43
C HIS A 21 -3.97 -8.03 -4.53
N TYR A 22 -4.36 -6.84 -4.97
CA TYR A 22 -5.34 -6.00 -4.30
C TYR A 22 -6.31 -5.44 -5.32
N ALA A 23 -7.60 -5.54 -5.02
CA ALA A 23 -8.64 -4.93 -5.84
C ALA A 23 -9.59 -4.16 -4.94
N HIS A 24 -9.70 -2.85 -5.18
CA HIS A 24 -10.73 -2.03 -4.60
C HIS A 24 -11.77 -1.75 -5.68
N ARG A 25 -12.98 -2.28 -5.49
CA ARG A 25 -14.14 -1.95 -6.31
C ARG A 25 -15.08 -1.07 -5.50
N PRO A 26 -15.56 0.05 -6.07
CA PRO A 26 -16.56 0.87 -5.41
C PRO A 26 -17.83 0.05 -5.22
N ARG A 27 -18.42 0.14 -4.03
CA ARG A 27 -19.67 -0.57 -3.70
C ARG A 27 -20.80 0.11 -4.46
N ALA A 28 -21.58 -0.64 -5.24
CA ALA A 28 -22.80 -0.11 -5.83
C ALA A 28 -23.70 0.39 -4.70
N ILE A 29 -24.05 1.69 -4.72
CA ILE A 29 -25.02 2.26 -3.78
C ILE A 29 -26.37 1.64 -4.16
N THR A 30 -26.73 0.55 -3.48
CA THR A 30 -28.11 0.08 -3.49
C THR A 30 -28.86 0.97 -2.53
N ALA A 31 -29.81 1.76 -3.06
CA ALA A 31 -30.76 2.50 -2.25
C ALA A 31 -31.64 1.49 -1.51
N ASN A 32 -31.20 1.10 -0.31
CA ASN A 32 -31.96 0.54 0.82
C ASN A 32 -30.98 -0.17 1.76
N ALA A 33 -30.38 0.58 2.69
CA ALA A 33 -29.83 0.01 3.90
C ALA A 33 -29.91 1.06 5.01
N ASP A 34 -30.73 0.72 6.01
CA ASP A 34 -31.07 1.52 7.16
C ASP A 34 -29.87 2.01 7.97
N VAL A 35 -30.16 3.08 8.70
CA VAL A 35 -29.35 3.71 9.73
C VAL A 35 -28.89 2.67 10.76
N ASP A 36 -27.61 2.29 10.72
CA ASP A 36 -26.87 2.07 11.95
C ASP A 36 -25.37 2.30 11.74
N GLY A 37 -24.89 3.39 12.32
CA GLY A 37 -23.49 3.74 12.34
C GLY A 37 -22.79 2.97 13.45
N THR A 38 -21.98 1.98 13.10
CA THR A 38 -20.76 1.57 13.81
C THR A 38 -20.06 0.46 13.03
N ASN A 39 -18.72 0.51 13.00
CA ASN A 39 -17.80 -0.47 12.39
C ASN A 39 -17.70 -0.48 10.84
N ALA A 40 -17.01 0.52 10.30
CA ALA A 40 -16.31 0.39 9.02
C ALA A 40 -15.05 -0.48 9.19
N GLY A 41 -15.26 -1.76 9.51
CA GLY A 41 -14.26 -2.79 9.34
C GLY A 41 -14.20 -3.16 7.87
N ALA A 42 -13.01 -3.13 7.28
CA ALA A 42 -12.73 -3.73 5.99
C ALA A 42 -13.12 -5.23 6.05
N ARG A 43 -14.36 -5.54 5.66
CA ARG A 43 -14.83 -6.92 5.48
C ARG A 43 -14.33 -7.40 4.12
N ASP A 44 -13.39 -8.32 4.21
CA ASP A 44 -13.02 -9.38 3.27
C ASP A 44 -13.04 -9.02 1.78
N ALA A 45 -11.84 -8.72 1.26
CA ALA A 45 -11.55 -8.96 -0.14
C ALA A 45 -11.78 -10.46 -0.40
N ASP A 46 -12.73 -10.75 -1.28
CA ASP A 46 -13.18 -12.06 -1.71
C ASP A 46 -11.98 -12.99 -2.06
N THR A 47 -11.54 -13.79 -1.08
CA THR A 47 -10.38 -14.68 -1.19
C THR A 47 -10.85 -16.08 -1.59
N GLY A 48 -11.69 -16.17 -2.62
CA GLY A 48 -12.12 -17.44 -3.20
C GLY A 48 -11.04 -18.06 -4.11
N PRO A 49 -11.07 -19.38 -4.38
CA PRO A 49 -10.11 -20.06 -5.26
C PRO A 49 -10.04 -19.47 -6.68
N ASN A 50 -11.13 -18.84 -7.14
CA ASN A 50 -11.19 -18.16 -8.43
C ASN A 50 -10.36 -16.87 -8.46
N SER A 51 -10.20 -16.14 -7.34
CA SER A 51 -9.42 -14.89 -7.33
C SER A 51 -7.91 -15.18 -7.46
N ALA A 52 -7.43 -16.27 -6.87
CA ALA A 52 -6.04 -16.72 -7.02
C ALA A 52 -5.71 -17.15 -8.45
N ALA A 53 -6.62 -17.84 -9.14
CA ALA A 53 -6.45 -18.23 -10.54
C ALA A 53 -6.42 -17.00 -11.46
N HIS A 54 -7.33 -16.04 -11.26
CA HIS A 54 -7.31 -14.77 -11.99
C HIS A 54 -6.04 -13.95 -11.73
N ALA A 55 -5.55 -13.91 -10.49
CA ALA A 55 -4.30 -13.23 -10.14
C ALA A 55 -3.07 -13.90 -10.80
N SER A 56 -3.04 -15.23 -10.89
CA SER A 56 -1.95 -15.96 -11.56
C SER A 56 -1.94 -15.71 -13.07
N SER A 57 -3.11 -15.76 -13.73
CA SER A 57 -3.22 -15.46 -15.16
C SER A 57 -2.82 -14.00 -15.45
N ALA A 58 -3.29 -13.05 -14.63
CA ALA A 58 -2.94 -11.65 -14.76
C ALA A 58 -1.43 -11.41 -14.56
N ALA A 59 -0.80 -12.06 -13.59
CA ALA A 59 0.64 -11.93 -13.33
C ALA A 59 1.50 -12.47 -14.48
N SER A 60 1.13 -13.60 -15.07
CA SER A 60 1.84 -14.15 -16.23
C SER A 60 1.65 -13.30 -17.49
N SER A 61 0.44 -12.82 -17.76
CA SER A 61 0.17 -11.89 -18.87
C SER A 61 0.91 -10.56 -18.70
N LEU A 62 0.94 -10.03 -17.47
CA LEU A 62 1.72 -8.85 -17.11
C LEU A 62 3.20 -9.07 -17.43
N GLN A 63 3.78 -10.18 -16.97
CA GLN A 63 5.20 -10.45 -17.20
C GLN A 63 5.52 -10.64 -18.67
N GLY A 64 4.64 -11.32 -19.43
CA GLY A 64 4.78 -11.47 -20.87
C GLY A 64 4.77 -10.12 -21.60
N LEU A 65 3.86 -9.21 -21.21
CA LEU A 65 3.77 -7.87 -21.79
C LEU A 65 5.03 -7.03 -21.48
N LEU A 66 5.48 -7.02 -20.23
CA LEU A 66 6.68 -6.30 -19.81
C LEU A 66 7.93 -6.83 -20.54
N ALA A 67 8.07 -8.15 -20.64
CA ALA A 67 9.18 -8.78 -21.35
C ALA A 67 9.13 -8.49 -22.86
N PHE A 68 7.95 -8.54 -23.48
CA PHE A 68 7.78 -8.21 -24.90
C PHE A 68 8.24 -6.80 -25.23
N VAL A 69 7.78 -5.79 -24.46
CA VAL A 69 8.17 -4.39 -24.67
C VAL A 69 9.68 -4.21 -24.45
N ALA A 70 10.23 -4.80 -23.38
CA ALA A 70 11.67 -4.73 -23.12
C ALA A 70 12.51 -5.36 -24.23
N CYS A 71 12.05 -6.47 -24.82
CA CYS A 71 12.77 -7.14 -25.91
C CYS A 71 12.62 -6.44 -27.27
N THR A 72 11.44 -5.88 -27.57
CA THR A 72 11.13 -5.32 -28.89
C THR A 72 11.48 -3.85 -29.03
N GLN A 73 11.32 -3.08 -27.95
CA GLN A 73 11.52 -1.63 -27.95
C GLN A 73 12.78 -1.22 -27.19
N HIS A 74 13.42 -2.14 -26.46
CA HIS A 74 14.54 -1.85 -25.56
C HIS A 74 14.21 -0.79 -24.49
N GLU A 75 12.92 -0.65 -24.16
CA GLU A 75 12.40 0.27 -23.17
C GLU A 75 11.56 -0.47 -22.11
N GLN A 76 11.32 0.18 -20.96
CA GLN A 76 10.38 -0.34 -19.97
C GLN A 76 8.99 0.23 -20.22
N LEU A 77 7.99 -0.64 -20.35
CA LEU A 77 6.60 -0.21 -20.35
C LEU A 77 6.30 0.46 -19.00
N ARG A 78 5.98 1.75 -19.01
CA ARG A 78 5.62 2.52 -17.80
C ARG A 78 4.13 2.76 -17.69
N GLU A 79 3.46 2.92 -18.82
CA GLU A 79 2.06 3.25 -18.87
C GLU A 79 1.39 2.64 -20.10
N LEU A 80 0.15 2.20 -19.93
CA LEU A 80 -0.73 1.75 -21.01
C LEU A 80 -2.11 2.35 -20.80
N GLN A 81 -2.62 3.04 -21.81
CA GLN A 81 -3.96 3.62 -21.81
C GLN A 81 -4.83 2.91 -22.85
N ALA A 82 -6.05 2.56 -22.46
CA ALA A 82 -7.08 1.98 -23.30
C ALA A 82 -8.45 2.57 -22.91
N PRO A 83 -9.50 2.41 -23.74
CA PRO A 83 -10.84 2.89 -23.37
C PRO A 83 -11.29 2.37 -22.00
N GLY A 84 -11.54 3.28 -21.05
CA GLY A 84 -11.96 2.96 -19.67
C GLY A 84 -10.88 2.33 -18.78
N LEU A 85 -9.62 2.26 -19.21
CA LEU A 85 -8.53 1.63 -18.47
C LEU A 85 -7.22 2.41 -18.60
N ARG A 86 -6.54 2.59 -17.47
CA ARG A 86 -5.18 3.11 -17.41
C ARG A 86 -4.34 2.23 -16.51
N ALA A 87 -3.27 1.66 -17.04
CA ALA A 87 -2.36 0.81 -16.30
C ALA A 87 -1.00 1.51 -16.18
N PHE A 88 -0.43 1.49 -14.99
CA PHE A 88 0.92 1.96 -14.69
C PHE A 88 1.77 0.77 -14.26
N PHE A 89 3.01 0.71 -14.73
CA PHE A 89 3.91 -0.40 -14.49
C PHE A 89 5.25 0.08 -13.97
N ARG A 90 5.81 -0.68 -13.05
CA ARG A 90 7.16 -0.44 -12.54
C ARG A 90 7.85 -1.75 -12.21
N THR A 91 9.08 -1.89 -12.66
CA THR A 91 9.97 -2.97 -12.23
C THR A 91 11.07 -2.39 -11.34
N SER A 92 11.27 -2.99 -10.17
CA SER A 92 12.28 -2.61 -9.18
C SER A 92 12.97 -3.88 -8.70
N GLY A 93 14.22 -4.10 -9.14
CA GLY A 93 14.95 -5.32 -8.84
C GLY A 93 14.19 -6.58 -9.30
N PRO A 94 13.96 -7.58 -8.43
CA PRO A 94 13.27 -8.81 -8.78
C PRO A 94 11.74 -8.70 -8.77
N LEU A 95 11.18 -7.50 -8.53
CA LEU A 95 9.74 -7.28 -8.39
C LEU A 95 9.20 -6.41 -9.53
N SER A 96 8.03 -6.79 -10.03
CA SER A 96 7.25 -6.00 -10.98
C SER A 96 5.88 -5.69 -10.39
N VAL A 97 5.47 -4.43 -10.49
CA VAL A 97 4.20 -3.92 -9.96
C VAL A 97 3.41 -3.33 -11.11
N ALA A 98 2.13 -3.70 -11.21
CA ALA A 98 1.15 -3.08 -12.07
C ALA A 98 0.04 -2.46 -11.23
N VAL A 99 -0.32 -1.21 -11.53
CA VAL A 99 -1.46 -0.51 -10.96
C VAL A 99 -2.44 -0.23 -12.09
N VAL A 100 -3.62 -0.84 -12.04
CA VAL A 100 -4.66 -0.72 -13.05
C VAL A 100 -5.81 0.09 -12.48
N LEU A 101 -6.06 1.24 -13.10
CA LEU A 101 -7.20 2.10 -12.86
C LEU A 101 -8.27 1.76 -13.90
N ARG A 102 -9.49 1.49 -13.43
CA ARG A 102 -10.64 1.23 -14.31
C ARG A 102 -11.71 2.29 -14.06
N ALA A 103 -12.31 2.75 -15.14
CA ALA A 103 -13.49 3.60 -15.08
C ALA A 103 -14.65 2.85 -14.40
N ALA A 104 -15.53 3.61 -13.75
CA ALA A 104 -16.78 3.06 -13.23
C ALA A 104 -17.61 2.48 -14.39
N SER A 105 -18.23 1.32 -14.18
CA SER A 105 -19.17 0.78 -15.15
C SER A 105 -20.41 1.68 -15.21
N PRO A 106 -20.93 2.03 -16.40
CA PRO A 106 -22.12 2.87 -16.55
C PRO A 106 -23.37 2.28 -15.87
N ALA A 107 -23.39 0.98 -15.55
CA ALA A 107 -24.48 0.36 -14.79
C ALA A 107 -24.62 0.85 -13.33
N ALA A 108 -23.61 1.53 -12.77
CA ALA A 108 -23.66 2.09 -11.43
C ALA A 108 -24.25 3.52 -11.37
N VAL A 109 -24.45 4.16 -12.52
CA VAL A 109 -25.06 5.49 -12.65
C VAL A 109 -26.33 5.33 -13.45
N THR A 110 -27.42 4.89 -12.82
CA THR A 110 -28.74 5.00 -13.45
C THR A 110 -29.07 6.48 -13.61
N PRO A 111 -29.26 7.00 -14.84
CA PRO A 111 -29.88 8.30 -15.00
C PRO A 111 -31.31 8.20 -14.48
N ARG A 112 -31.77 9.21 -13.74
CA ARG A 112 -33.21 9.41 -13.56
C ARG A 112 -33.79 9.68 -14.94
N CYS A 113 -34.48 8.70 -15.51
CA CYS A 113 -35.27 8.89 -16.72
C CYS A 113 -36.54 9.65 -16.33
N ASP A 114 -36.50 10.98 -16.37
CA ASP A 114 -37.73 11.75 -16.53
C ASP A 114 -38.17 11.57 -17.99
N ASN A 115 -39.18 10.73 -18.18
CA ASN A 115 -39.79 10.47 -19.47
C ASN A 115 -40.51 11.74 -19.96
N THR A 116 -39.91 12.46 -20.89
CA THR A 116 -40.65 13.16 -21.95
C THR A 116 -39.77 13.32 -23.18
N ASP A 117 -40.32 12.85 -24.30
CA ASP A 117 -40.02 13.19 -25.69
C ASP A 117 -38.94 12.38 -26.42
N GLY A 118 -39.40 11.67 -27.45
CA GLY A 118 -38.62 10.77 -28.26
C GLY A 118 -37.80 11.46 -29.32
N SER A 119 -36.58 10.96 -29.54
CA SER A 119 -36.01 10.70 -30.87
C SER A 119 -34.60 10.09 -30.76
N SER A 120 -34.25 9.32 -31.79
CA SER A 120 -32.94 8.73 -32.10
C SER A 120 -32.55 7.45 -31.34
N TRP A 121 -32.77 6.31 -32.00
CA TRP A 121 -32.13 5.03 -31.67
C TRP A 121 -30.72 5.02 -32.27
N ASP A 122 -29.69 5.20 -31.44
CA ASP A 122 -28.30 4.92 -31.82
C ASP A 122 -27.99 3.42 -31.60
N PRO A 123 -27.50 2.68 -32.61
CA PRO A 123 -27.38 1.22 -32.53
C PRO A 123 -26.18 0.70 -31.71
N ASN A 124 -25.39 1.55 -31.05
CA ASN A 124 -24.27 1.06 -30.23
C ASN A 124 -23.81 2.04 -29.11
N PRO A 125 -24.56 2.15 -28.00
CA PRO A 125 -24.23 3.07 -26.90
C PRO A 125 -23.10 2.59 -25.99
N THR A 126 -22.65 1.33 -26.10
CA THR A 126 -21.82 0.69 -25.06
C THR A 126 -20.32 0.96 -25.12
N LEU A 127 -19.77 1.39 -26.26
CA LEU A 127 -18.33 1.66 -26.42
C LEU A 127 -17.96 3.15 -26.34
N ALA A 128 -18.88 4.05 -26.69
CA ALA A 128 -18.62 5.49 -26.80
C ALA A 128 -18.77 6.25 -25.46
N GLN A 129 -19.38 5.64 -24.45
CA GLN A 129 -19.63 6.29 -23.14
C GLN A 129 -18.83 5.67 -21.99
N ALA A 130 -17.71 4.99 -22.28
CA ALA A 130 -16.79 4.63 -21.22
C ALA A 130 -16.20 5.93 -20.64
N MET A 131 -16.61 6.28 -19.42
CA MET A 131 -16.03 7.42 -18.72
C MET A 131 -14.51 7.30 -18.72
N PRO A 132 -13.76 8.41 -18.84
CA PRO A 132 -12.32 8.35 -18.73
C PRO A 132 -11.95 7.72 -17.37
N PRO A 133 -10.89 6.90 -17.31
CA PRO A 133 -10.39 6.40 -16.03
C PRO A 133 -10.06 7.60 -15.14
N PRO A 134 -10.12 7.42 -13.80
CA PRO A 134 -9.79 8.46 -12.84
C PRO A 134 -8.46 9.15 -13.17
N ASP A 135 -8.48 10.48 -13.21
CA ASP A 135 -7.29 11.28 -13.45
C ASP A 135 -6.42 11.35 -12.19
N VAL A 136 -5.65 10.28 -11.98
CA VAL A 136 -4.63 10.23 -10.94
C VAL A 136 -3.29 10.60 -11.55
N ALA A 137 -2.65 11.62 -11.00
CA ALA A 137 -1.32 12.03 -11.42
C ALA A 137 -0.32 10.84 -11.38
N PRO A 138 0.49 10.63 -12.44
CA PRO A 138 1.40 9.48 -12.52
C PRO A 138 2.38 9.43 -11.35
N GLU A 139 2.78 10.58 -10.80
CA GLU A 139 3.65 10.68 -9.62
C GLU A 139 3.01 10.03 -8.38
N CYS A 140 1.68 10.13 -8.23
CA CYS A 140 0.97 9.47 -7.14
C CYS A 140 0.98 7.94 -7.31
N LEU A 141 0.86 7.44 -8.54
CA LEU A 141 0.93 6.01 -8.84
C LEU A 141 2.35 5.47 -8.65
N GLN A 142 3.35 6.22 -9.12
CA GLN A 142 4.75 5.93 -8.84
C GLN A 142 4.98 5.84 -7.34
N ARG A 143 4.45 6.80 -6.57
CA ARG A 143 4.55 6.80 -5.12
C ARG A 143 3.93 5.57 -4.46
N LEU A 144 2.78 5.09 -4.95
CA LEU A 144 2.18 3.84 -4.47
C LEU A 144 3.10 2.64 -4.68
N THR A 145 3.68 2.51 -5.88
CA THR A 145 4.61 1.41 -6.19
C THR A 145 5.88 1.44 -5.33
N GLU A 146 6.41 2.65 -5.05
CA GLU A 146 7.53 2.89 -4.15
C GLU A 146 7.22 2.42 -2.72
N LEU A 147 6.07 2.85 -2.19
CA LEU A 147 5.63 2.51 -0.84
C LEU A 147 5.38 1.01 -0.70
N LEU A 148 4.80 0.35 -1.70
CA LEU A 148 4.60 -1.10 -1.70
C LEU A 148 5.91 -1.87 -1.70
N HIS A 149 6.85 -1.48 -2.56
CA HIS A 149 8.19 -2.07 -2.56
C HIS A 149 8.87 -1.90 -1.20
N ALA A 150 8.81 -0.70 -0.64
CA ALA A 150 9.35 -0.40 0.68
C ALA A 150 8.66 -1.18 1.80
N GLN A 151 7.34 -1.42 1.72
CA GLN A 151 6.60 -2.25 2.69
C GLN A 151 6.98 -3.74 2.59
N ILE A 152 7.26 -4.25 1.40
CA ILE A 152 7.78 -5.62 1.21
C ILE A 152 9.17 -5.74 1.84
N LEU A 153 10.06 -4.77 1.58
CA LEU A 153 11.37 -4.70 2.23
C LEU A 153 11.25 -4.59 3.74
N PHE A 154 10.26 -3.85 4.23
CA PHE A 154 10.04 -3.67 5.66
C PHE A 154 9.81 -5.02 6.39
N VAL A 155 9.16 -5.96 5.70
CA VAL A 155 8.86 -7.31 6.24
C VAL A 155 10.00 -8.30 5.95
N LEU A 156 10.51 -8.35 4.72
CA LEU A 156 11.44 -9.40 4.27
C LEU A 156 12.92 -9.04 4.31
N THR A 157 13.25 -7.75 4.40
CA THR A 157 14.59 -7.20 4.16
C THR A 157 15.10 -7.41 2.73
N GLU A 158 16.19 -6.73 2.37
CA GLU A 158 16.84 -6.90 1.06
C GLU A 158 17.33 -8.35 0.84
N ARG A 159 17.86 -8.99 1.90
CA ARG A 159 18.32 -10.39 1.84
C ARG A 159 17.18 -11.36 1.59
N GLY A 160 15.96 -11.04 2.03
CA GLY A 160 14.78 -11.84 1.73
C GLY A 160 14.44 -11.78 0.24
N LEU A 161 14.64 -10.63 -0.43
CA LEU A 161 14.44 -10.49 -1.86
C LEU A 161 15.55 -11.13 -2.71
N ASP A 162 16.76 -11.28 -2.17
CA ASP A 162 17.87 -11.98 -2.86
C ASP A 162 17.52 -13.41 -3.27
N VAL A 163 16.56 -14.06 -2.57
CA VAL A 163 16.08 -15.39 -2.97
C VAL A 163 15.54 -15.40 -4.40
N LEU A 164 14.86 -14.33 -4.82
CA LEU A 164 14.34 -14.21 -6.19
C LEU A 164 15.45 -13.94 -7.21
N ARG A 165 16.56 -13.32 -6.80
CA ARG A 165 17.73 -13.14 -7.68
C ARG A 165 18.43 -14.48 -7.95
N ARG A 166 18.49 -15.35 -6.93
CA ARG A 166 19.12 -16.69 -7.02
C ARG A 166 18.18 -17.72 -7.66
N GLN A 167 16.89 -17.63 -7.36
CA GLN A 167 15.84 -18.52 -7.82
C GLN A 167 14.62 -17.69 -8.25
N PRO A 168 14.58 -17.21 -9.51
CA PRO A 168 13.48 -16.38 -10.00
C PRO A 168 12.11 -17.04 -9.87
N GLY A 169 12.06 -18.38 -9.94
CA GLY A 169 10.85 -19.18 -9.74
C GLY A 169 10.52 -19.47 -8.27
N TYR A 170 11.13 -18.83 -7.29
CA TYR A 170 10.73 -19.02 -5.88
C TYR A 170 9.37 -18.35 -5.61
N ASP A 171 8.53 -18.99 -4.79
CA ASP A 171 7.23 -18.42 -4.40
C ASP A 171 7.39 -17.53 -3.16
N LEU A 172 7.51 -16.21 -3.37
CA LEU A 172 7.75 -15.26 -2.28
C LEU A 172 6.59 -15.15 -1.29
N ARG A 173 5.38 -15.63 -1.64
CA ARG A 173 4.21 -15.59 -0.76
C ARG A 173 4.43 -16.38 0.53
N GLU A 174 5.22 -17.45 0.47
CA GLU A 174 5.57 -18.24 1.65
C GLU A 174 6.33 -17.43 2.69
N LEU A 175 7.15 -16.46 2.26
CA LEU A 175 7.88 -15.58 3.17
C LEU A 175 7.04 -14.37 3.62
N LEU A 176 6.07 -13.94 2.80
CA LEU A 176 5.19 -12.80 3.10
C LEU A 176 3.91 -13.19 3.85
N ARG A 177 3.75 -14.48 4.16
CA ARG A 177 2.52 -15.00 4.77
C ARG A 177 2.20 -14.26 6.07
N GLY A 178 0.97 -13.75 6.17
CA GLY A 178 0.50 -12.96 7.31
C GLY A 178 0.71 -11.45 7.17
N THR A 179 1.34 -10.97 6.09
CA THR A 179 1.56 -9.53 5.83
C THR A 179 0.72 -8.96 4.70
N GLU A 180 -0.16 -9.79 4.12
CA GLU A 180 -1.10 -9.42 3.05
C GLU A 180 -2.01 -8.27 3.50
N ARG A 181 -2.47 -8.32 4.76
CA ARG A 181 -3.28 -7.27 5.37
C ARG A 181 -2.53 -5.93 5.46
N VAL A 182 -1.23 -5.95 5.71
CA VAL A 182 -0.40 -4.74 5.78
C VAL A 182 -0.28 -4.09 4.40
N MET A 183 -0.03 -4.88 3.36
CA MET A 183 0.04 -4.39 1.97
C MET A 183 -1.33 -3.90 1.47
N ALA A 184 -2.40 -4.64 1.75
CA ALA A 184 -3.77 -4.23 1.39
C ALA A 184 -4.19 -2.94 2.11
N ALA A 185 -3.88 -2.82 3.40
CA ALA A 185 -4.11 -1.59 4.15
C ALA A 185 -3.31 -0.40 3.59
N LEU A 186 -2.08 -0.63 3.12
CA LEU A 186 -1.30 0.42 2.47
C LEU A 186 -1.97 0.94 1.19
N CYS A 187 -2.45 0.05 0.33
CA CYS A 187 -3.20 0.43 -0.88
C CYS A 187 -4.48 1.21 -0.54
N ALA A 188 -5.26 0.70 0.43
CA ALA A 188 -6.49 1.36 0.87
C ALA A 188 -6.22 2.74 1.48
N ARG A 189 -5.17 2.86 2.31
CA ARG A 189 -4.78 4.12 2.92
C ARG A 189 -4.20 5.09 1.90
N TRP A 190 -3.42 4.64 0.93
CA TRP A 190 -2.98 5.51 -0.17
C TRP A 190 -4.18 6.08 -0.94
N ALA A 191 -5.25 5.29 -1.11
CA ALA A 191 -6.50 5.75 -1.73
C ALA A 191 -7.29 6.74 -0.86
N ALA A 192 -7.08 6.78 0.46
CA ALA A 192 -7.82 7.65 1.38
C ALA A 192 -7.00 8.86 1.89
N GLU A 193 -5.70 8.72 2.06
CA GLU A 193 -4.85 9.62 2.85
C GLU A 193 -3.86 10.38 1.96
N PRO A 194 -3.89 11.73 1.91
CA PRO A 194 -2.96 12.52 1.12
C PRO A 194 -1.49 12.34 1.52
N ALA A 195 -1.20 12.05 2.79
CA ALA A 195 0.17 11.88 3.30
C ALA A 195 0.93 10.73 2.62
N LEU A 196 0.22 9.71 2.13
CA LEU A 196 0.82 8.61 1.38
C LEU A 196 1.00 8.93 -0.11
N ARG A 197 0.30 9.93 -0.64
CA ARG A 197 0.42 10.36 -2.05
C ARG A 197 1.48 11.42 -2.26
N PHE A 198 1.61 12.32 -1.29
CA PHE A 198 2.45 13.51 -1.40
C PHE A 198 3.58 13.46 -0.37
N PRO A 199 4.82 13.12 -0.80
CA PRO A 199 5.97 12.99 0.11
C PRO A 199 6.21 14.23 0.99
N GLY A 200 5.94 15.42 0.45
CA GLY A 200 6.14 16.69 1.16
C GLY A 200 5.15 16.99 2.30
N LEU A 201 4.05 16.24 2.42
CA LEU A 201 3.04 16.50 3.46
C LEU A 201 3.48 15.99 4.85
N GLY A 202 4.46 15.08 4.88
CA GLY A 202 4.97 14.51 6.12
C GLY A 202 4.01 13.51 6.78
N VAL A 203 4.23 13.29 8.08
CA VAL A 203 3.43 12.37 8.90
C VAL A 203 2.47 13.18 9.79
N PRO A 204 1.21 12.76 9.99
CA PRO A 204 0.30 13.46 10.88
C PRO A 204 0.75 13.35 12.35
N PHE A 205 0.85 14.50 13.02
CA PHE A 205 1.12 14.60 14.46
C PHE A 205 -0.11 15.10 15.23
N VAL A 206 -0.28 14.58 16.44
CA VAL A 206 -1.29 15.11 17.37
C VAL A 206 -0.89 16.51 17.82
N ARG A 207 -1.83 17.46 17.75
CA ARG A 207 -1.65 18.80 18.31
C ARG A 207 -1.72 18.72 19.84
N LEU A 208 -0.61 19.02 20.50
CA LEU A 208 -0.45 18.97 21.95
C LEU A 208 0.27 20.21 22.45
N ALA A 209 0.04 20.59 23.71
CA ALA A 209 0.84 21.64 24.34
C ALA A 209 2.32 21.22 24.41
N ALA A 210 3.23 22.18 24.31
CA ALA A 210 4.66 21.90 24.25
C ALA A 210 5.16 21.10 25.47
N ALA A 211 4.65 21.43 26.66
CA ALA A 211 4.96 20.72 27.89
C ALA A 211 4.54 19.24 27.86
N GLN A 212 3.35 18.93 27.33
CA GLN A 212 2.85 17.55 27.22
C GLN A 212 3.66 16.75 26.20
N ARG A 213 3.99 17.37 25.05
CA ARG A 213 4.84 16.73 24.04
C ARG A 213 6.23 16.43 24.59
N LEU A 214 6.82 17.37 25.32
CA LEU A 214 8.13 17.18 25.96
C LEU A 214 8.09 16.08 27.02
N ALA A 215 7.02 16.02 27.83
CA ALA A 215 6.84 14.95 28.81
C ALA A 215 6.76 13.56 28.14
N ALA A 216 5.98 13.44 27.06
CA ALA A 216 5.90 12.20 26.29
C ALA A 216 7.24 11.79 25.65
N SER A 217 7.97 12.74 25.06
CA SER A 217 9.31 12.48 24.53
C SER A 217 10.29 12.00 25.61
N ARG A 218 10.31 12.65 26.77
CA ARG A 218 11.18 12.25 27.90
C ARG A 218 10.82 10.86 28.45
N ALA A 219 9.53 10.55 28.53
CA ALA A 219 9.07 9.22 28.96
C ALA A 219 9.47 8.12 27.96
N LEU A 220 9.55 8.43 26.67
CA LEU A 220 10.09 7.50 25.67
C LEU A 220 11.61 7.34 25.77
N GLU A 221 12.33 8.39 26.18
CA GLU A 221 13.80 8.36 26.36
C GLU A 221 14.24 7.67 27.65
N SER A 222 13.35 7.56 28.64
CA SER A 222 13.68 6.94 29.93
C SER A 222 13.71 5.42 29.83
N GLU A 223 14.79 4.88 29.29
CA GLU A 223 15.19 3.50 29.55
C GLU A 223 16.13 3.49 30.77
N PRO A 224 15.71 2.99 31.95
CA PRO A 224 16.64 2.78 33.04
C PRO A 224 17.66 1.71 32.59
N PRO A 225 18.97 1.95 32.75
CA PRO A 225 19.96 0.95 32.37
C PRO A 225 19.66 -0.35 33.12
N PRO A 226 19.74 -1.52 32.47
CA PRO A 226 19.54 -2.78 33.16
C PRO A 226 20.56 -2.88 34.32
N PRO A 227 20.18 -3.45 35.47
CA PRO A 227 21.09 -3.69 36.59
C PRO A 227 22.01 -4.86 36.24
N LEU A 228 22.89 -4.68 35.25
CA LEU A 228 23.87 -5.66 34.81
C LEU A 228 25.28 -5.18 35.15
N PRO A 229 26.17 -6.11 35.56
CA PRO A 229 27.55 -5.78 35.88
C PRO A 229 28.30 -5.23 34.65
N PRO A 230 29.31 -4.37 34.86
CA PRO A 230 30.05 -3.64 33.82
C PRO A 230 30.88 -4.53 32.85
N SER A 231 30.71 -5.85 32.91
CA SER A 231 31.48 -6.84 32.15
C SER A 231 30.82 -7.30 30.83
N SER A 232 29.67 -6.74 30.45
CA SER A 232 29.02 -7.05 29.17
C SER A 232 28.98 -5.81 28.28
N GLY A 233 29.97 -5.70 27.38
CA GLY A 233 30.20 -4.52 26.52
C GLY A 233 29.17 -4.28 25.40
N SER A 234 27.88 -4.53 25.64
CA SER A 234 26.83 -4.19 24.68
C SER A 234 25.61 -3.65 25.43
N HIS A 235 25.66 -2.36 25.73
CA HIS A 235 24.46 -1.61 26.08
C HIS A 235 23.69 -1.40 24.77
N ALA A 236 22.63 -2.17 24.54
CA ALA A 236 21.72 -1.91 23.43
C ALA A 236 21.02 -0.57 23.70
N SER A 237 21.62 0.53 23.27
CA SER A 237 20.99 1.85 23.42
C SER A 237 19.78 1.91 22.50
N MET A 238 18.61 2.24 23.05
CA MET A 238 17.42 2.54 22.25
C MET A 238 17.79 3.47 21.07
N ILE A 239 17.44 3.04 19.86
CA ILE A 239 17.70 3.82 18.64
C ILE A 239 16.60 4.87 18.46
N CYS A 240 15.35 4.44 18.58
CA CYS A 240 14.16 5.24 18.36
C CYS A 240 12.98 4.71 19.20
N GLY A 241 12.24 5.60 19.83
CA GLY A 241 10.96 5.34 20.47
C GLY A 241 9.86 6.15 19.78
N VAL A 242 8.73 5.53 19.47
CA VAL A 242 7.59 6.19 18.79
C VAL A 242 6.32 5.93 19.58
N LEU A 243 5.62 7.00 19.97
CA LEU A 243 4.30 6.92 20.59
C LEU A 243 3.22 7.31 19.57
N LEU A 244 2.25 6.42 19.37
CA LEU A 244 1.19 6.57 18.36
C LEU A 244 -0.20 6.61 18.99
N VAL A 245 -1.10 7.37 18.40
CA VAL A 245 -2.54 7.34 18.72
C VAL A 245 -3.37 7.55 17.46
N ARG A 246 -4.35 6.67 17.19
CA ARG A 246 -5.22 6.74 16.00
C ARG A 246 -4.46 7.03 14.69
N ARG A 247 -3.33 6.35 14.46
CA ARG A 247 -2.42 6.53 13.31
C ARG A 247 -1.73 7.90 13.21
N GLN A 248 -1.72 8.67 14.28
CA GLN A 248 -0.99 9.92 14.41
C GLN A 248 0.16 9.77 15.39
N VAL A 249 1.21 10.54 15.17
CA VAL A 249 2.39 10.56 16.03
C VAL A 249 2.17 11.52 17.19
N VAL A 250 2.34 11.02 18.41
CA VAL A 250 2.34 11.85 19.63
C VAL A 250 3.73 12.40 19.86
N ALA A 251 4.73 11.52 19.89
CA ALA A 251 6.13 11.85 20.13
C ALA A 251 7.05 10.83 19.44
N VAL A 252 8.24 11.30 19.08
CA VAL A 252 9.36 10.47 18.60
C VAL A 252 10.57 10.84 19.44
N ALA A 253 11.21 9.85 20.05
CA ALA A 253 12.46 9.97 20.77
C ALA A 253 13.57 9.30 19.95
N GLN A 254 14.66 10.01 19.68
CA GLN A 254 15.80 9.49 18.93
C GLN A 254 17.09 9.95 19.60
N PRO A 255 17.53 9.28 20.68
CA PRO A 255 18.70 9.72 21.46
C PRO A 255 19.98 9.73 20.61
N ASN A 256 20.06 8.86 19.60
CA ASN A 256 21.19 8.77 18.67
C ASN A 256 20.88 9.33 17.26
N ARG A 257 20.04 10.38 17.16
CA ARG A 257 19.59 10.94 15.87
C ARG A 257 20.70 11.29 14.87
N LYS A 258 21.89 11.66 15.36
CA LYS A 258 23.05 11.98 14.50
C LYS A 258 23.59 10.76 13.73
N HIS A 259 23.41 9.57 14.29
CA HIS A 259 23.86 8.31 13.70
C HIS A 259 22.69 7.59 13.01
N PHE A 260 21.48 7.75 13.54
CA PHE A 260 20.29 7.00 13.13
C PHE A 260 19.07 7.91 13.09
N GLY A 261 18.62 8.27 11.88
CA GLY A 261 17.45 9.12 11.67
C GLY A 261 16.30 8.36 11.03
N ILE A 262 15.12 8.35 11.66
CA ILE A 262 13.91 7.82 11.01
C ILE A 262 13.38 8.83 9.99
N LEU A 263 13.21 8.39 8.74
CA LEU A 263 12.63 9.23 7.68
C LEU A 263 11.09 9.19 7.73
N VAL A 264 10.47 10.13 7.02
CA VAL A 264 9.00 10.24 6.90
C VAL A 264 8.40 8.94 6.39
N ASP A 265 8.99 8.36 5.36
CA ASP A 265 8.50 7.14 4.71
C ASP A 265 8.56 5.94 5.66
N ASP A 266 9.68 5.78 6.36
CA ASP A 266 9.85 4.73 7.37
C ASP A 266 8.77 4.82 8.45
N LEU A 267 8.44 6.04 8.88
CA LEU A 267 7.39 6.27 9.87
C LEU A 267 5.98 6.01 9.31
N LEU A 268 5.71 6.35 8.05
CA LEU A 268 4.44 6.01 7.38
C LEU A 268 4.24 4.49 7.26
N LEU A 269 5.30 3.77 6.89
CA LEU A 269 5.31 2.30 6.80
C LEU A 269 5.15 1.67 8.19
N LEU A 270 5.84 2.17 9.21
CA LEU A 270 5.71 1.71 10.59
C LEU A 270 4.29 1.91 11.12
N ILE A 271 3.69 3.09 10.90
CA ILE A 271 2.29 3.36 11.29
C ILE A 271 1.34 2.42 10.54
N ASN A 272 1.59 2.18 9.24
CA ASN A 272 0.80 1.23 8.47
C ASN A 272 0.87 -0.17 9.06
N PHE A 273 2.08 -0.65 9.34
CA PHE A 273 2.34 -1.95 9.93
C PHE A 273 1.66 -2.12 11.29
N VAL A 274 1.87 -1.18 12.21
CA VAL A 274 1.32 -1.24 13.58
C VAL A 274 -0.21 -1.34 13.57
N TYR A 275 -0.88 -0.47 12.80
CA TYR A 275 -2.35 -0.45 12.77
C TYR A 275 -2.98 -1.51 11.87
N SER A 276 -2.18 -2.22 11.08
CA SER A 276 -2.64 -3.33 10.23
C SER A 276 -2.34 -4.70 10.81
N THR A 277 -1.70 -4.76 11.99
CA THR A 277 -1.28 -5.98 12.67
C THR A 277 -2.02 -6.10 14.02
N PRO A 278 -3.15 -6.83 14.08
CA PRO A 278 -4.01 -6.86 15.27
C PRO A 278 -3.34 -7.36 16.56
N SER A 279 -2.38 -8.28 16.44
CA SER A 279 -1.66 -8.83 17.61
C SER A 279 -0.87 -7.78 18.38
N LEU A 280 -0.43 -6.70 17.73
CA LEU A 280 0.29 -5.61 18.38
C LEU A 280 -0.59 -4.75 19.29
N ALA A 281 -1.93 -4.86 19.16
CA ALA A 281 -2.86 -4.11 20.00
C ALA A 281 -3.15 -4.80 21.35
N THR A 282 -2.91 -6.10 21.45
CA THR A 282 -3.32 -6.91 22.60
C THR A 282 -2.20 -7.24 23.56
N SER A 283 -0.95 -7.22 23.11
CA SER A 283 0.22 -7.60 23.92
C SER A 283 1.48 -6.89 23.46
N GLU A 284 2.40 -6.70 24.40
CA GLU A 284 3.79 -6.38 24.06
C GLU A 284 4.35 -7.50 23.18
N THR A 285 4.90 -7.11 22.02
CA THR A 285 5.32 -8.06 20.99
C THR A 285 6.65 -7.60 20.41
N TRP A 286 7.59 -8.53 20.31
CA TRP A 286 8.82 -8.31 19.57
C TRP A 286 8.64 -8.75 18.12
N THR A 287 8.94 -7.85 17.18
CA THR A 287 8.81 -8.12 15.75
C THR A 287 10.04 -7.62 15.02
N PRO A 288 10.74 -8.47 14.25
CA PRO A 288 11.84 -8.01 13.40
C PRO A 288 11.26 -7.19 12.24
N ILE A 289 11.79 -5.99 12.06
CA ILE A 289 11.41 -5.09 10.96
C ILE A 289 12.66 -4.54 10.28
N CYS A 290 12.52 -4.15 9.01
CA CYS A 290 13.53 -3.39 8.29
C CYS A 290 12.98 -2.00 7.97
N LEU A 291 13.75 -0.96 8.24
CA LEU A 291 13.41 0.39 7.81
C LEU A 291 14.20 0.65 6.53
N PRO A 292 13.56 0.69 5.35
CA PRO A 292 14.26 0.67 4.06
C PRO A 292 15.26 1.80 3.88
N ASN A 293 15.00 2.97 4.48
CA ASN A 293 15.86 4.15 4.34
C ASN A 293 16.75 4.40 5.56
N PHE A 294 16.77 3.49 6.53
CA PHE A 294 17.44 3.74 7.81
C PHE A 294 18.97 3.71 7.73
N ASN A 295 19.52 2.96 6.76
CA ASN A 295 20.96 2.89 6.47
C ASN A 295 21.30 3.39 5.05
N ALA A 296 20.39 4.13 4.42
CA ALA A 296 20.53 4.61 3.04
C ALA A 296 21.51 5.80 2.94
#